data_AF-A0A2G4ID74-F1
#
_entry.id   AF-A0A2G4ID74-F1
#
_cell.length_a   1.000
_cell.length_b   1.000
_cell.length_c   1.000
_cell.angle_alpha   90.00
_cell.angle_beta   90.00
_cell.angle_gamma   90.00
#
_symmetry.space_group_name_H-M   'P 1'
#
loop_
_entity.id
_entity.type
_entity.pdbx_description
1 polymer ?
#
loop_
_entity_poly.entity_id
_entity_poly.type
_entity_poly.pdbx_seq_one_letter_code
_entity_poly.pdbx_strand_id
1 'polypeptide(L)' 'MLGGQVNDLPLALALTPRRLGELYEAKGDITNAIKHYQAFVTLWKDADPELQPQVADIKARIVRLRAAEAKKR' A
#
# COMPACT_ATOMS: atom_id res chain seq x y z
N MET A 1 -28.87 -4.47 14.00
CA MET A 1 -28.82 -3.93 12.62
C MET A 1 -27.93 -2.69 12.62
N LEU A 2 -26.60 -2.85 12.65
CA LEU A 2 -25.66 -1.73 12.50
C LEU A 2 -25.10 -1.78 11.08
N GLY A 3 -25.97 -1.44 10.12
CA GLY A 3 -25.65 -1.27 8.71
C GLY A 3 -25.29 0.17 8.38
N GLY A 4 -24.43 0.79 9.19
CA GLY A 4 -23.85 2.09 8.86
C GLY A 4 -22.82 1.87 7.77
N GLN A 5 -23.17 2.21 6.53
CA GLN A 5 -22.30 2.08 5.38
C GLN A 5 -20.97 2.78 5.68
N VAL A 6 -19.90 1.99 5.73
CA VAL A 6 -18.50 2.46 5.82
C VAL A 6 -18.04 3.09 4.49
N ASN A 7 -18.97 3.33 3.57
CA ASN A 7 -18.72 3.71 2.18
C ASN A 7 -18.47 5.21 2.00
N ASP A 8 -18.73 6.04 3.02
CA ASP A 8 -18.62 7.51 2.93
C ASP A 8 -17.32 8.08 3.53
N LEU A 9 -16.30 7.25 3.74
CA LEU A 9 -14.95 7.70 4.15
C LEU A 9 -13.93 7.46 3.02
N PRO A 10 -13.85 8.34 2.00
CA PRO A 10 -12.83 8.27 0.94
C PRO A 10 -11.40 8.13 1.47
N LEU A 11 -11.10 8.72 2.63
CA LEU A 11 -9.77 8.66 3.26
C LEU A 11 -9.47 7.32 3.95
N ALA A 12 -10.48 6.63 4.50
CA ALA A 12 -10.29 5.34 5.14
C ALA A 12 -9.96 4.25 4.11
N LEU A 13 -10.65 4.26 2.96
CA LEU A 13 -10.37 3.34 1.85
C LEU A 13 -9.00 3.63 1.21
N ALA A 14 -8.55 4.88 1.22
CA ALA A 14 -7.29 5.30 0.61
C ALA A 14 -6.02 4.93 1.41
N LEU A 15 -6.08 4.96 2.74
CA LEU A 15 -4.93 4.64 3.61
C LEU A 15 -4.81 3.15 3.94
N THR A 16 -5.89 2.39 3.80
CA THR A 16 -5.95 0.95 4.09
C THR A 16 -4.91 0.13 3.31
N PRO A 17 -4.67 0.37 1.99
CA PRO A 17 -3.69 -0.41 1.24
C PRO A 17 -2.24 -0.20 1.72
N ARG A 18 -1.87 1.02 2.14
CA ARG A 18 -0.54 1.27 2.71
C ARG A 18 -0.35 0.48 3.99
N ARG A 19 -1.32 0.53 4.91
CA ARG A 19 -1.21 -0.15 6.20
C ARG A 19 -1.17 -1.67 6.06
N LEU A 20 -1.95 -2.23 5.14
CA LEU A 20 -1.89 -3.65 4.84
C LEU A 20 -0.51 -4.05 4.29
N GLY A 21 0.07 -3.25 3.39
CA GLY A 21 1.42 -3.50 2.89
C GLY A 21 2.47 -3.54 4.00
N GLU A 22 2.42 -2.58 4.93
CA GLU A 22 3.33 -2.53 6.10
C GLU A 22 3.18 -3.76 7.01
N LEU A 23 1.95 -4.20 7.26
CA LEU A 23 1.68 -5.37 8.11
C LEU A 23 2.18 -6.68 7.48
N TYR A 24 1.95 -6.87 6.19
CA TYR A 24 2.48 -8.05 5.48
C TYR A 24 4.00 -8.02 5.36
N GLU A 25 4.59 -6.84 5.16
CA GLU A 25 6.05 -6.67 5.15
C GLU A 25 6.65 -7.07 6.50
N ALA A 26 6.07 -6.59 7.61
CA ALA A 26 6.50 -6.95 8.96
C ALA A 26 6.33 -8.46 9.25
N LYS A 27 5.32 -9.11 8.68
CA LYS A 27 5.12 -10.57 8.75
C LYS A 27 6.12 -11.35 7.89
N GLY A 28 6.87 -10.70 7.01
CA GLY A 28 7.75 -11.34 6.03
C GLY A 28 7.01 -11.93 4.82
N ASP A 29 5.72 -11.65 4.69
CA ASP A 29 4.91 -12.03 3.53
C ASP A 29 5.08 -10.99 2.41
N ILE A 30 6.22 -11.11 1.72
CA ILE A 30 6.68 -10.15 0.71
C ILE A 30 5.68 -10.03 -0.45
N THR A 31 5.07 -11.14 -0.86
CA THR A 31 4.11 -11.17 -1.97
C THR A 31 2.88 -10.32 -1.66
N ASN A 32 2.28 -10.52 -0.48
CA ASN A 32 1.11 -9.72 -0.09
C ASN A 32 1.49 -8.26 0.24
N ALA A 33 2.69 -8.02 0.78
CA ALA A 33 3.19 -6.66 0.98
C ALA A 33 3.22 -5.86 -0.33
N ILE A 34 3.85 -6.43 -1.38
CA ILE A 34 3.93 -5.81 -2.70
C ILE A 34 2.54 -5.58 -3.29
N LYS A 35 1.63 -6.56 -3.20
CA LYS A 35 0.26 -6.45 -3.71
C LYS A 35 -0.47 -5.24 -3.13
N HIS A 36 -0.42 -5.06 -1.82
CA HIS A 36 -1.11 -3.96 -1.15
C HIS A 36 -0.45 -2.60 -1.40
N TYR A 37 0.88 -2.55 -1.46
CA TYR A 37 1.60 -1.34 -1.87
C TYR A 37 1.31 -0.93 -3.32
N GLN A 38 1.15 -1.87 -4.26
CA GLN A 38 0.75 -1.56 -5.63
C GLN A 38 -0.67 -0.98 -5.70
N ALA A 39 -1.58 -1.46 -4.87
CA ALA A 39 -2.94 -0.91 -4.76
C ALA A 39 -2.91 0.54 -4.23
N PHE A 40 -2.08 0.82 -3.22
CA PHE A 40 -1.85 2.20 -2.74
C PHE A 40 -1.37 3.12 -3.87
N VAL A 41 -0.30 2.72 -4.57
CA VAL A 41 0.28 3.50 -5.67
C VAL A 41 -0.73 3.75 -6.78
N THR A 42 -1.55 2.74 -7.11
CA THR A 42 -2.59 2.88 -8.14
C THR A 42 -3.67 3.88 -7.74
N LEU A 43 -4.08 3.85 -6.48
CA LEU A 43 -5.13 4.73 -5.97
C LEU A 43 -4.64 6.18 -5.78
N TRP A 44 -3.37 6.35 -5.43
CA TRP A 44 -2.77 7.65 -5.12
C TRP A 44 -1.95 8.25 -6.27
N LYS A 45 -1.97 7.63 -7.46
CA LYS A 45 -1.16 8.09 -8.60
C LYS A 45 -1.42 9.56 -8.98
N ASP A 46 -2.65 10.03 -8.79
CA ASP A 46 -3.11 11.38 -9.12
C ASP A 46 -3.49 12.18 -7.85
N ALA A 47 -2.99 11.77 -6.67
CA ALA A 47 -3.20 12.50 -5.42
C ALA A 47 -2.54 13.89 -5.47
N ASP A 48 -3.00 14.79 -4.59
CA ASP A 48 -2.47 16.15 -4.47
C ASP A 48 -0.93 16.16 -4.38
N PRO A 49 -0.24 17.18 -4.93
CA PRO A 49 1.22 17.22 -4.96
C PRO A 49 1.89 17.03 -3.59
N GLU A 50 1.27 17.52 -2.52
CA GLU A 50 1.73 17.36 -1.14
C GLU A 50 1.69 15.91 -0.64
N LEU A 51 0.90 15.05 -1.28
CA LEU A 51 0.74 13.63 -0.95
C LEU A 51 1.65 12.72 -1.78
N GLN A 52 2.16 13.19 -2.93
CA GLN A 52 3.05 12.43 -3.82
C GLN A 52 4.34 11.91 -3.16
N PRO A 53 4.96 12.58 -2.16
CA PRO A 53 6.08 11.99 -1.42
C PRO A 53 5.76 10.63 -0.78
N GLN A 54 4.51 10.38 -0.38
CA GLN A 54 4.09 9.09 0.17
C GLN A 54 4.06 8.01 -0.91
N VAL A 55 3.63 8.34 -2.13
CA VAL A 55 3.64 7.44 -3.27
C VAL A 55 5.07 7.05 -3.63
N ALA A 56 6.00 8.01 -3.58
CA ALA A 56 7.42 7.77 -3.83
C ALA A 56 8.03 6.81 -2.80
N ASP A 57 7.77 6.98 -1.49
CA ASP A 57 8.24 6.05 -0.45
C ASP A 57 7.75 4.62 -0.71
N ILE A 58 6.46 4.45 -1.01
CA ILE A 58 5.87 3.14 -1.24
C ILE A 58 6.42 2.49 -2.53
N LYS A 59 6.65 3.25 -3.60
CA LYS A 59 7.33 2.75 -4.81
C LYS A 59 8.75 2.26 -4.49
N ALA A 60 9.50 3.00 -3.70
CA ALA A 60 10.85 2.61 -3.28
C ALA A 60 10.83 1.30 -2.47
N ARG A 61 9.86 1.14 -1.55
CA ARG A 61 9.66 -0.12 -0.81
C ARG A 61 9.39 -1.30 -1.74
N ILE A 62 8.49 -1.16 -2.72
CA ILE A 62 8.20 -2.22 -3.70
C ILE A 62 9.48 -2.68 -4.41
N VAL A 63 10.33 -1.75 -4.86
CA VAL A 63 11.59 -2.07 -5.54
C VAL A 63 12.51 -2.90 -4.62
N ARG A 64 12.70 -2.46 -3.37
CA ARG A 64 13.52 -3.20 -2.39
C ARG A 64 13.00 -4.60 -2.13
N LEU A 65 11.68 -4.74 -1.96
CA LEU A 65 11.03 -6.02 -1.67
C LEU A 65 11.15 -7.00 -2.84
N ARG A 66 10.97 -6.53 -4.08
CA ARG A 66 11.19 -7.36 -5.29
C ARG A 66 12.63 -7.83 -5.42
N ALA A 67 13.60 -6.95 -5.15
CA ALA A 67 15.01 -7.34 -5.16
C ALA A 67 15.32 -8.40 -4.09
N ALA A 68 14.73 -8.25 -2.89
CA ALA A 68 14.86 -9.24 -1.82
C ALA A 68 14.21 -10.59 -2.18
N GLU A 69 13.06 -10.59 -2.87
CA GLU A 69 12.40 -11.80 -3.35
C GLU A 69 13.24 -12.50 -4.42
N ALA A 70 13.81 -11.75 -5.38
CA ALA A 70 14.65 -12.28 -6.43
C ALA A 70 15.93 -12.93 -5.88
N LYS A 71 16.52 -12.37 -4.82
CA LYS A 71 17.71 -12.93 -4.15
C LYS A 71 17.44 -14.23 -3.39
N LYS A 72 16.18 -14.51 -3.03
CA LYS A 72 15.78 -15.73 -2.31
C LYS A 72 15.50 -16.93 -3.23
N ARG A 73 15.40 -16.70 -4.54
CA ARG A 73 15.17 -17.72 -5.56
C ARG A 73 16.49 -18.21 -6.11
#